data_AF-A0A840QKX5-F1
#
_entry.id   AF-A0A840QKX5-F1
#
_cell.length_a   1.000
_cell.length_b   1.000
_cell.length_c   1.000
_cell.angle_alpha   90.00
_cell.angle_beta   90.00
_cell.angle_gamma   90.00
#
_symmetry.space_group_name_H-M   'P 1'
#
loop_
_entity.id
_entity.type
_entity.pdbx_description
1 polymer ?
#
loop_
_entity_poly.entity_id
_entity_poly.type
_entity_poly.pdbx_seq_one_letter_code
_entity_poly.pdbx_strand_id
1 'polypeptide(L)' 'MISVIAEHIWICGSPETVIAKIEKMQDDIGGFGQIVMNTHDYLEDSKPWTESMHRIAKEVVPKVRPTVPTA' A
#
# COMPACT_ATOMS: atom_id res chain seq x y z
N MET A 1 -10.38 -4.59 -17.82
CA MET A 1 -9.96 -3.23 -17.44
C MET A 1 -9.62 -3.17 -15.96
N ILE A 2 -10.55 -3.47 -15.04
CA ILE A 2 -10.26 -3.51 -13.60
C ILE A 2 -9.18 -4.54 -13.23
N SER A 3 -9.18 -5.73 -13.85
CA SER A 3 -8.15 -6.75 -13.62
C SER A 3 -6.73 -6.25 -13.93
N VAL A 4 -6.54 -5.61 -15.09
CA VAL A 4 -5.25 -5.03 -15.51
C VAL A 4 -4.78 -3.96 -14.51
N ILE A 5 -5.69 -3.12 -14.02
CA ILE A 5 -5.37 -2.09 -13.04
C ILE A 5 -4.98 -2.72 -11.69
N ALA A 6 -5.73 -3.73 -11.23
CA ALA A 6 -5.45 -4.43 -9.98
C ALA A 6 -4.11 -5.19 -10.00
N GLU A 7 -3.78 -5.78 -11.15
CA GLU A 7 -2.56 -6.58 -11.32
C GLU A 7 -1.30 -5.69 -11.44
N HIS A 8 -1.39 -4.57 -12.16
CA HIS A 8 -0.20 -3.79 -12.55
C HIS A 8 -0.07 -2.42 -11.88
N ILE A 9 -1.17 -1.83 -11.40
CA ILE A 9 -1.19 -0.45 -10.92
C ILE A 9 -1.47 -0.39 -9.42
N TRP A 10 -2.49 -1.11 -8.95
CA TRP A 10 -2.84 -1.06 -7.54
C TRP A 10 -1.87 -1.85 -6.66
N ILE A 11 -1.56 -1.25 -5.52
CA ILE A 11 -0.85 -1.89 -4.42
C ILE A 11 -1.89 -2.61 -3.54
N CYS A 12 -2.37 -3.75 -4.03
CA CYS A 12 -3.31 -4.61 -3.32
C CYS A 12 -2.79 -6.07 -3.27
N GLY A 13 -3.21 -6.80 -2.23
CA GLY A 13 -2.84 -8.20 -1.99
C GLY A 13 -2.77 -8.56 -0.50
N SER A 14 -2.01 -9.61 -0.19
CA SER A 14 -1.61 -9.89 1.19
C SER A 14 -0.62 -8.82 1.72
N PRO A 15 -0.36 -8.74 3.04
CA PRO A 15 0.58 -7.79 3.60
C PRO A 15 1.97 -7.97 2.99
N GLU A 16 2.42 -9.22 2.80
CA GLU A 16 3.69 -9.55 2.17
C GLU A 16 3.75 -9.06 0.72
N THR A 17 2.66 -9.24 -0.03
CA THR A 17 2.55 -8.77 -1.41
C THR A 17 2.62 -7.24 -1.48
N VAL A 18 1.93 -6.57 -0.57
CA VAL A 18 1.88 -5.10 -0.50
C VAL A 18 3.25 -4.54 -0.10
N ILE A 19 3.95 -5.13 0.87
CA ILE A 19 5.32 -4.75 1.24
C ILE A 19 6.24 -4.84 0.02
N ALA A 20 6.25 -5.98 -0.68
CA ALA A 20 7.11 -6.19 -1.85
C ALA A 20 6.83 -5.17 -2.96
N LYS A 21 5.55 -4.85 -3.22
CA LYS A 21 5.16 -3.81 -4.20
C LYS A 21 5.63 -2.41 -3.78
N ILE A 22 5.53 -2.07 -2.49
CA ILE A 22 6.01 -0.79 -1.96
C ILE A 22 7.53 -0.67 -2.08
N GLU A 23 8.27 -1.69 -1.68
CA GLU A 23 9.73 -1.69 -1.74
C GLU A 23 10.24 -1.63 -3.18
N LYS A 24 9.59 -2.36 -4.10
CA LYS A 24 9.85 -2.22 -5.53
C LYS A 24 9.63 -0.78 -6.00
N MET A 25 8.54 -0.14 -5.59
CA MET A 25 8.30 1.26 -5.94
C MET A 25 9.40 2.18 -5.38
N GLN A 26 9.85 1.95 -4.14
CA GLN A 26 10.98 2.70 -3.57
C GLN A 26 12.27 2.51 -4.38
N ASP A 27 12.56 1.29 -4.84
CA ASP A 27 13.72 1.01 -5.69
C ASP A 27 13.62 1.73 -7.05
N ASP A 28 12.42 1.80 -7.61
CA ASP A 28 12.18 2.43 -8.91
C ASP A 28 12.25 3.97 -8.86
N ILE A 29 11.91 4.61 -7.72
CA ILE A 29 11.78 6.09 -7.62
C ILE A 29 12.62 6.77 -6.55
N GLY A 30 13.40 6.02 -5.76
CA GLY A 30 14.27 6.57 -4.71
C GLY A 30 13.62 6.69 -3.31
N GLY A 31 12.36 6.28 -3.15
CA GLY A 31 11.67 6.23 -1.86
C GLY A 31 10.74 7.41 -1.57
N PHE A 32 10.04 7.32 -0.43
CA PHE A 32 9.07 8.30 0.05
C PHE A 32 8.82 8.12 1.55
N GLY A 33 8.51 9.22 2.24
CA GLY A 33 8.28 9.19 3.69
C GLY A 33 6.87 8.83 4.13
N GLN A 34 5.86 8.93 3.26
CA GLN A 34 4.45 8.73 3.59
C GLN A 34 3.69 8.10 2.42
N ILE A 35 2.64 7.34 2.73
CA ILE A 35 1.72 6.75 1.74
C ILE A 35 0.37 7.45 1.88
N VAL A 36 -0.12 8.04 0.80
CA VAL A 36 -1.46 8.63 0.73
C VAL A 36 -2.42 7.61 0.12
N MET A 37 -3.37 7.13 0.91
CA MET A 37 -4.32 6.10 0.50
C MET A 37 -5.54 6.73 -0.19
N ASN A 38 -5.85 6.28 -1.40
CA ASN A 38 -7.10 6.61 -2.07
C ASN A 38 -8.23 5.74 -1.50
N THR A 39 -9.31 6.38 -1.03
CA THR A 39 -10.50 5.69 -0.53
C THR A 39 -11.52 5.55 -1.66
N HIS A 40 -12.36 4.53 -1.57
CA HIS A 40 -13.56 4.40 -2.40
C HIS A 40 -14.79 4.53 -1.52
N ASP A 41 -15.97 4.52 -2.12
CA ASP A 41 -17.23 4.57 -1.38
C ASP A 41 -17.50 3.24 -0.68
N TYR A 42 -17.19 3.20 0.63
CA TYR A 42 -17.48 2.08 1.54
C TYR A 42 -18.63 2.44 2.51
N LEU A 43 -19.59 3.28 2.09
CA LEU A 43 -20.67 3.75 2.96
C LEU A 43 -21.61 2.61 3.43
N GLU A 44 -21.82 1.59 2.61
CA GLU A 44 -22.71 0.47 2.94
C GLU A 44 -22.07 -0.56 3.89
N ASP A 45 -20.77 -0.84 3.71
CA ASP A 45 -19.98 -1.67 4.61
C ASP A 45 -18.54 -1.19 4.70
N SER A 46 -18.22 -0.52 5.81
CA SER A 46 -16.89 0.04 6.08
C SER A 46 -15.90 -0.97 6.66
N LYS A 47 -16.35 -2.16 7.09
CA LYS A 47 -15.50 -3.12 7.79
C LYS A 47 -14.30 -3.57 6.96
N PRO A 48 -14.43 -3.92 5.66
CA PRO A 48 -13.29 -4.33 4.84
C PRO A 48 -12.26 -3.23 4.70
N TRP A 49 -12.72 -1.97 4.57
CA TRP A 49 -11.84 -0.81 4.50
C TRP A 49 -11.10 -0.58 5.82
N THR A 50 -11.81 -0.61 6.95
CA THR A 50 -11.19 -0.44 8.28
C THR A 50 -10.16 -1.52 8.54
N GLU A 51 -10.45 -2.77 8.21
CA GLU A 51 -9.51 -3.88 8.35
C GLU A 51 -8.28 -3.69 7.43
N SER A 52 -8.49 -3.31 6.17
CA SER A 52 -7.39 -2.99 5.26
C SER A 52 -6.47 -1.90 5.81
N MET A 53 -7.04 -0.82 6.35
CA MET A 53 -6.27 0.26 6.97
C MET A 53 -5.53 -0.19 8.23
N HIS A 54 -6.15 -1.04 9.05
CA HIS A 54 -5.51 -1.63 10.23
C HIS A 54 -4.27 -2.43 9.83
N ARG A 55 -4.40 -3.32 8.84
CA ARG A 55 -3.31 -4.16 8.34
C ARG A 55 -2.21 -3.33 7.71
N ILE A 56 -2.55 -2.27 6.96
CA ILE A 56 -1.54 -1.35 6.44
C ILE A 56 -0.73 -0.71 7.58
N ALA A 57 -1.41 -0.20 8.61
CA ALA A 57 -0.75 0.48 9.72
C ALA A 57 0.06 -0.46 10.63
N LYS A 58 -0.38 -1.72 10.81
CA LYS A 58 0.19 -2.65 11.80
C LYS A 58 1.08 -3.73 11.20
N GLU A 59 0.80 -4.17 9.98
CA GLU A 59 1.46 -5.32 9.37
C GLU A 59 2.33 -4.95 8.17
N VAL A 60 2.01 -3.87 7.46
CA VAL A 60 2.74 -3.43 6.26
C VAL A 60 3.77 -2.37 6.60
N VAL A 61 3.35 -1.14 6.94
CA VAL A 61 4.25 0.02 7.08
C VAL A 61 5.44 -0.24 8.02
N PRO A 62 5.27 -0.89 9.20
CA PRO A 62 6.40 -1.17 10.08
C PRO A 62 7.44 -2.16 9.52
N LYS A 63 7.08 -2.95 8.52
CA LYS A 63 7.94 -3.97 7.91
C LYS A 63 8.50 -3.56 6.55
N VAL A 64 8.01 -2.47 5.98
CA VAL A 64 8.59 -1.86 4.77
C VAL A 64 9.97 -1.30 5.13
N ARG A 65 10.96 -1.55 4.28
CA ARG A 65 12.30 -0.97 4.41
C ARG A 65 12.23 0.55 4.61
N PRO A 66 12.92 1.11 5.63
CA PRO A 66 13.03 2.53 5.81
C PRO A 66 13.72 3.18 4.60
N THR A 67 13.13 4.25 4.08
CA THR A 67 13.80 5.08 3.08
C THR A 67 14.72 6.05 3.80
N VAL A 68 15.99 6.13 3.36
CA VAL A 68 16.88 7.20 3.83
C VAL A 68 16.37 8.51 3.21
N PRO A 69 16.11 9.56 4.00
CA PRO A 69 15.81 10.86 3.42
C PRO A 69 16.99 11.31 2.56
N THR A 70 16.81 11.36 1.24
CA THR A 70 17.70 12.16 0.39
C THR A 70 17.43 13.62 0.72
N ALA A 71 18.47 14.29 1.24
CA ALA A 71 18.48 15.71 1.57
C ALA A 71 18.18 16.59 0.35
#